data_AF-A0A1Y5PGH5-F1
#
_entry.id   AF-A0A1Y5PGH5-F1
#
_cell.length_a   1.000
_cell.length_b   1.000
_cell.length_c   1.000
_cell.angle_alpha   90.00
_cell.angle_beta   90.00
_cell.angle_gamma   90.00
#
_symmetry.space_group_name_H-M   'P 1'
#
loop_
_entity.id
_entity.type
_entity.pdbx_description
1 polymer ?
#
loop_
_entity_poly.entity_id
_entity_poly.type
_entity_poly.pdbx_seq_one_letter_code
_entity_poly.pdbx_strand_id
1 'polypeptide(L)' 'MNDWKATADKLGGVGRSTVFGLWASGELPSVRIGKRRFSTDRQIEDYISRLEGAA' A
#
# COMPACT_ATOMS: atom_id res chain seq x y z
N MET A 1 -7.82 1.12 -8.48
CA MET A 1 -6.70 2.00 -8.08
C MET A 1 -7.03 2.60 -6.73
N ASN A 2 -6.16 2.41 -5.74
CA ASN A 2 -6.44 2.65 -4.33
C ASN A 2 -5.67 3.88 -3.84
N ASP A 3 -6.38 4.85 -3.28
CA ASP A 3 -5.75 5.95 -2.54
C ASP A 3 -5.34 5.48 -1.13
N TRP A 4 -4.81 6.39 -0.31
CA TRP A 4 -4.30 6.01 1.01
C TRP A 4 -5.36 5.33 1.89
N LYS A 5 -6.64 5.73 1.76
CA LYS A 5 -7.72 5.19 2.59
C LYS A 5 -8.12 3.81 2.08
N ALA A 6 -8.32 3.67 0.78
CA ALA A 6 -8.63 2.37 0.18
C ALA A 6 -7.49 1.35 0.39
N THR A 7 -6.24 1.80 0.33
CA THR A 7 -5.07 0.98 0.67
C THR A 7 -5.07 0.60 2.15
N ALA A 8 -5.33 1.55 3.05
CA ALA A 8 -5.44 1.29 4.48
C ALA A 8 -6.50 0.23 4.80
N ASP A 9 -7.70 0.38 4.25
CA ASP A 9 -8.82 -0.54 4.47
C ASP A 9 -8.46 -1.96 4.01
N LYS A 10 -7.77 -2.11 2.87
CA LYS A 10 -7.31 -3.41 2.35
C LYS A 10 -6.17 -4.05 3.15
N LEU A 11 -5.39 -3.26 3.87
CA LEU A 11 -4.33 -3.75 4.75
C LEU A 11 -4.81 -4.02 6.18
N GLY A 12 -6.13 -4.12 6.40
CA GLY A 12 -6.70 -4.37 7.73
C GLY A 12 -7.00 -3.10 8.54
N GLY A 13 -7.17 -1.95 7.89
CA GLY A 13 -7.54 -0.69 8.53
C GLY A 13 -6.37 0.08 9.16
N VAL A 14 -5.17 -0.05 8.58
CA VAL A 14 -3.97 0.63 9.11
C VAL A 14 -4.06 2.16 9.01
N GLY A 15 -3.34 2.85 9.88
CA GLY A 15 -3.34 4.32 9.90
C GLY A 15 -2.75 4.96 8.64
N ARG A 16 -3.17 6.20 8.34
CA ARG A 16 -2.64 7.00 7.22
C ARG A 16 -1.11 7.07 7.23
N SER A 17 -0.52 7.35 8.40
CA SER A 17 0.93 7.48 8.55
C SER A 17 1.66 6.20 8.14
N THR A 18 1.09 5.03 8.45
CA THR A 18 1.63 3.73 8.06
C THR A 18 1.64 3.58 6.54
N VAL A 19 0.52 3.87 5.86
CA VAL A 19 0.44 3.77 4.39
C VAL A 19 1.46 4.69 3.71
N PHE A 20 1.58 5.93 4.18
CA PHE A 20 2.58 6.86 3.63
C PHE A 20 4.01 6.45 3.97
N GLY A 21 4.25 5.84 5.13
CA GLY A 21 5.52 5.23 5.51
C GLY A 21 5.91 4.09 4.58
N LEU A 22 5.00 3.15 4.33
CA LEU A 22 5.20 2.03 3.40
C LEU A 22 5.48 2.50 1.96
N TRP A 23 4.79 3.54 1.51
CA TRP A 23 5.06 4.17 0.22
C TRP A 23 6.39 4.93 0.17
N ALA A 24 6.85 5.47 1.30
CA ALA A 24 8.11 6.19 1.39
C ALA A 24 9.31 5.24 1.50
N SER A 25 9.17 4.13 2.23
CA SER A 25 10.18 3.08 2.32
C SER A 25 10.27 2.25 1.04
N GLY A 26 9.19 2.20 0.25
CA GLY A 26 9.10 1.39 -0.96
C GLY A 26 8.70 -0.07 -0.70
N GLU A 27 8.38 -0.41 0.55
CA GLU A 27 7.85 -1.73 0.91
C GLU A 27 6.52 -2.01 0.20
N LEU A 28 5.63 -1.01 0.16
CA LEU A 28 4.40 -1.07 -0.63
C LEU A 28 4.60 -0.30 -1.94
N PRO A 29 4.54 -0.99 -3.10
CA PRO A 29 4.64 -0.31 -4.39
C PRO A 29 3.52 0.71 -4.58
N SER A 30 3.86 1.87 -5.14
CA SER A 30 2.90 2.92 -5.46
C SER A 30 3.13 3.50 -6.84
N VAL A 31 2.04 3.89 -7.48
CA VAL A 31 1.99 4.68 -8.71
C VAL A 31 1.72 6.12 -8.32
N ARG A 32 2.59 7.03 -8.76
CA ARG A 32 2.41 8.46 -8.55
C ARG A 32 1.60 9.05 -9.70
N ILE A 33 0.50 9.73 -9.37
CA ILE A 33 -0.30 10.51 -10.31
C ILE A 33 -0.33 11.94 -9.80
N GLY A 34 0.43 12.81 -10.47
CA GLY A 34 0.67 14.19 -10.04
C GLY A 34 1.34 14.26 -8.66
N LYS A 35 0.63 14.85 -7.69
CA LYS A 35 1.09 14.99 -6.28
C LYS A 35 0.62 13.85 -5.37
N ARG A 36 -0.18 12.91 -5.86
CA ARG A 36 -0.78 11.82 -5.08
C ARG A 36 -0.14 10.48 -5.43
N ARG A 37 -0.13 9.57 -4.45
CA ARG A 37 0.27 8.18 -4.61
C ARG A 37 -0.96 7.28 -4.51
N PHE A 38 -0.94 6.21 -5.30
CA PHE A 38 -1.96 5.20 -5.33
C PHE A 38 -1.31 3.83 -5.42
N SER A 39 -1.89 2.80 -4.82
CA SER A 39 -1.49 1.42 -5.08
C SER A 39 -2.54 0.73 -5.93
N THR A 40 -2.12 -0.11 -6.86
CA THR A 40 -3.05 -1.00 -7.58
C THR A 40 -3.44 -2.18 -6.70
N ASP A 41 -4.51 -2.87 -7.05
CA ASP A 41 -4.96 -4.05 -6.31
C ASP A 41 -3.88 -5.14 -6.31
N ARG A 42 -3.29 -5.39 -7.48
CA ARG A 42 -2.14 -6.27 -7.63
C ARG A 42 -0.96 -5.90 -6.73
N GLN A 43 -0.62 -4.60 -6.61
CA GLN A 43 0.50 -4.17 -5.75
C GLN A 43 0.24 -4.44 -4.26
N ILE A 44 -1.01 -4.33 -3.83
CA ILE A 44 -1.42 -4.61 -2.45
C ILE A 44 -1.40 -6.12 -2.21
N GLU A 45 -1.93 -6.90 -3.15
CA GLU A 45 -1.92 -8.37 -3.10
C GLU A 45 -0.48 -8.91 -3.08
N ASP A 46 0.38 -8.45 -3.98
CA ASP A 46 1.80 -8.82 -4.00
C ASP A 46 2.51 -8.49 -2.67
N TYR A 47 2.13 -7.38 -2.02
CA TYR A 47 2.66 -7.01 -0.71
C TYR A 47 2.18 -7.94 0.40
N ILE A 48 0.87 -8.26 0.44
CA ILE A 48 0.29 -9.19 1.42
C ILE A 48 0.90 -10.58 1.26
N SER A 49 0.96 -11.10 0.03
CA SER A 49 1.55 -12.42 -0.25
C SER A 49 3.01 -12.53 0.17
N ARG A 50 3.79 -11.43 0.09
CA ARG A 50 5.17 -11.40 0.60
C ARG A 50 5.22 -11.47 2.12
N LEU A 51 4.28 -10.84 2.82
CA LEU A 51 4.20 -10.94 4.28
C LEU A 51 3.79 -12.34 4.72
N GLU A 52 2.82 -12.96 4.03
CA GLU A 52 2.38 -14.33 4.31
C GLU A 52 3.50 -15.36 4.07
N GLY A 53 4.31 -15.19 3.02
CA GLY A 53 5.43 -16.08 2.73
C GLY A 53 6.70 -15.83 3.56
N ALA A 54 6.77 -14.71 4.30
CA ALA A 54 7.87 -14.40 5.21
C ALA A 54 7.56 -14.79 6.67
N ALA A 55 6.32 -15.21 6.96
CA ALA A 55 5.87 -15.73 8.25
C ALA A 55 6.12 -17.25 8.37
#